data_AF-A0A857GN29-F1
#
_entry.id   AF-A0A857GN29-F1
#
_cell.length_a   1.000
_cell.length_b   1.000
_cell.length_c   1.000
_cell.angle_alpha   90.00
_cell.angle_beta   90.00
_cell.angle_gamma   90.00
#
_symmetry.space_group_name_H-M   'P 1'
#
loop_
_entity.id
_entity.type
_entity.pdbx_description
1 polymer ?
#
loop_
_entity_poly.entity_id
_entity_poly.type
_entity_poly.pdbx_seq_one_letter_code
_entity_poly.pdbx_strand_id
1 'polypeptide(L)'
;MWFKNLLIYRLHAQEAVALDVLATALSEHAAKPMGSADFRRLGWAAPAGRLGNGQLVHEIQGHRLLSALRQERMLPASVVKEEVEERVADIETREGRKVTRKEKAAIKEQVTEELMPRAFVRSQKIDLWWDTERQLIGVNAGSRARAEDVLDLLRETLGSLKATPMSSQTLPIRAMTTWLGDPASRPADLKLGDTVELKAKGDDGVVRGRQVDLDSDEMQQLLESGRQASKLALSIEGQLSFVLHDDLALKSLRFGDALIEEADHADDGDDALARLETDFVLMAGSLRDSVARIMEWLGGDSYAPPEAFKMELTD
;
A
#
# COMPACT_ATOMS: atom_id res chain seq x y z
N MET A 1 -11.50 6.90 -8.80
CA MET A 1 -10.89 5.97 -7.80
C MET A 1 -9.86 6.77 -7.02
N TRP A 2 -9.87 6.73 -5.69
CA TRP A 2 -8.92 7.48 -4.86
C TRP A 2 -8.13 6.56 -3.93
N PHE A 3 -6.79 6.65 -3.96
CA PHE A 3 -5.93 5.82 -3.13
C PHE A 3 -6.19 6.07 -1.64
N LYS A 4 -6.19 5.01 -0.83
CA LYS A 4 -6.39 5.11 0.63
C LYS A 4 -5.10 4.88 1.40
N ASN A 5 -4.11 4.29 0.75
CA ASN A 5 -2.78 4.06 1.28
C ASN A 5 -1.78 4.26 0.15
N LEU A 6 -0.53 4.51 0.51
CA LEU A 6 0.57 4.60 -0.44
C LEU A 6 1.82 4.00 0.19
N LEU A 7 2.36 2.96 -0.44
CA LEU A 7 3.74 2.54 -0.24
C LEU A 7 4.55 2.96 -1.45
N ILE A 8 5.63 3.71 -1.22
CA ILE A 8 6.36 4.40 -2.26
C ILE A 8 7.69 3.70 -2.50
N TYR A 9 8.01 3.51 -3.78
CA TYR A 9 9.21 2.85 -4.25
C TYR A 9 9.91 3.71 -5.30
N ARG A 10 11.23 3.83 -5.17
CA ARG A 10 12.12 4.47 -6.12
C ARG A 10 12.55 3.46 -7.17
N LEU A 11 12.42 3.81 -8.44
CA LEU A 11 12.98 3.05 -9.55
C LEU A 11 14.41 3.51 -9.84
N HIS A 12 15.31 2.55 -10.07
CA HIS A 12 16.73 2.79 -10.32
C HIS A 12 17.10 2.34 -11.72
N ALA A 13 17.62 3.26 -12.54
CA ALA A 13 18.09 2.96 -13.89
C ALA A 13 17.06 2.18 -14.74
N GLN A 14 15.77 2.55 -14.61
CA GLN A 14 14.71 2.00 -15.44
C GLN A 14 14.56 2.88 -16.68
N GLU A 15 14.84 2.32 -17.85
CA GLU A 15 14.51 2.98 -19.11
C GLU A 15 13.00 3.13 -19.23
N ALA A 16 12.55 4.21 -19.87
CA ALA A 16 11.14 4.42 -20.14
C ALA A 16 10.63 3.30 -21.06
N VAL A 17 9.86 2.37 -20.51
CA VAL A 17 9.22 1.30 -21.28
C VAL A 17 8.09 1.92 -22.11
N ALA A 18 8.10 1.77 -23.43
CA ALA A 18 7.03 2.27 -24.28
C ALA A 18 5.67 1.65 -23.91
N LEU A 19 4.59 2.43 -24.04
CA LEU A 19 3.26 2.02 -23.54
C LEU A 19 2.72 0.77 -24.23
N ASP A 20 2.94 0.63 -25.53
CA ASP A 20 2.55 -0.53 -26.34
C ASP A 20 3.28 -1.80 -25.89
N VAL A 21 4.60 -1.71 -25.68
CA VAL A 21 5.43 -2.81 -25.16
C VAL A 21 4.96 -3.22 -23.76
N LEU A 22 4.69 -2.24 -22.89
CA LEU A 22 4.14 -2.48 -21.56
C LEU A 22 2.78 -3.17 -21.64
N ALA A 23 1.87 -2.69 -22.48
CA ALA A 23 0.54 -3.27 -22.64
C ALA A 23 0.59 -4.74 -23.11
N THR A 24 1.49 -5.06 -24.06
CA THR A 24 1.72 -6.45 -24.50
C THR A 24 2.23 -7.31 -23.35
N ALA A 25 3.25 -6.88 -22.62
CA ALA A 25 3.80 -7.63 -21.49
C ALA A 25 2.75 -7.87 -20.38
N LEU A 26 1.96 -6.84 -20.04
CA LEU A 26 0.88 -6.97 -19.06
C LEU A 26 -0.16 -8.03 -19.47
N SER A 27 -0.45 -8.15 -20.77
CA SER A 27 -1.43 -9.10 -21.28
C SER A 27 -1.00 -10.57 -21.11
N GLU A 28 0.31 -10.85 -21.17
CA GLU A 28 0.87 -12.19 -20.94
C GLU A 28 0.68 -12.64 -19.48
N HIS A 29 0.69 -11.67 -18.56
CA HIS A 29 0.50 -11.85 -17.13
C HIS A 29 -0.91 -11.41 -16.65
N ALA A 30 -1.88 -11.37 -17.56
CA ALA A 30 -3.26 -11.01 -17.22
C ALA A 30 -3.88 -11.97 -16.19
N ALA A 31 -4.73 -11.43 -15.33
CA ALA A 31 -5.44 -12.17 -14.29
C ALA A 31 -6.32 -13.24 -14.93
N LYS A 32 -6.18 -14.47 -14.42
CA LYS A 32 -6.94 -15.64 -14.88
C LYS A 32 -7.78 -16.19 -13.72
N PRO A 33 -8.95 -16.79 -13.95
CA PRO A 33 -9.74 -17.42 -12.89
C PRO A 33 -8.92 -18.44 -12.10
N MET A 34 -9.15 -18.54 -10.79
CA MET A 34 -8.46 -19.51 -9.92
C MET A 34 -8.77 -20.95 -10.33
N GLY A 35 -7.75 -21.81 -10.36
CA GLY A 35 -7.91 -23.26 -10.47
C GLY A 35 -8.56 -23.87 -9.22
N SER A 36 -9.00 -25.13 -9.32
CA SER A 36 -9.58 -25.88 -8.19
C SER A 36 -8.59 -26.10 -7.04
N ALA A 37 -7.31 -26.30 -7.36
CA ALA A 37 -6.22 -26.51 -6.40
C ALA A 37 -5.39 -25.25 -6.09
N ASP A 38 -5.69 -24.11 -6.74
CA ASP A 38 -4.93 -22.88 -6.51
C ASP A 38 -5.32 -22.26 -5.16
N PHE A 39 -4.35 -22.10 -4.28
CA PHE A 39 -4.55 -21.40 -3.00
C PHE A 39 -4.65 -19.89 -3.19
N ARG A 40 -3.82 -19.37 -4.10
CA ARG A 40 -3.70 -17.95 -4.41
C ARG A 40 -3.30 -17.77 -5.87
N ARG A 41 -3.82 -16.73 -6.51
CA ARG A 41 -3.40 -16.27 -7.84
C ARG A 41 -3.29 -14.74 -7.86
N LEU A 42 -2.38 -14.22 -8.66
CA LEU A 42 -2.17 -12.81 -8.88
C LEU A 42 -1.94 -12.58 -10.38
N GLY A 43 -2.47 -11.49 -10.93
CA GLY A 43 -2.25 -11.10 -12.32
C GLY A 43 -2.85 -9.73 -12.63
N TRP A 44 -2.56 -9.19 -13.81
CA TRP A 44 -3.02 -7.86 -14.22
C TRP A 44 -4.50 -7.83 -14.58
N ALA A 45 -5.20 -6.80 -14.12
CA ALA A 45 -6.59 -6.55 -14.44
C ALA A 45 -6.76 -5.09 -14.90
N ALA A 46 -7.81 -4.86 -15.68
CA ALA A 46 -8.12 -3.52 -16.15
C ALA A 46 -8.46 -2.59 -14.96
N PRO A 47 -7.79 -1.43 -14.81
CA PRO A 47 -8.09 -0.49 -13.73
C PRO A 47 -9.55 -0.02 -13.73
N ALA A 48 -10.09 0.22 -14.93
CA ALA A 48 -11.50 0.56 -15.17
C ALA A 48 -12.45 -0.66 -15.18
N GLY A 49 -11.96 -1.85 -14.81
CA GLY A 49 -12.77 -3.07 -14.80
C GLY A 49 -13.36 -3.38 -16.18
N ARG A 50 -14.65 -3.68 -16.23
CA ARG A 50 -15.35 -4.00 -17.50
C ARG A 50 -15.48 -2.80 -18.44
N LEU A 51 -15.33 -1.58 -17.92
CA LEU A 51 -15.56 -0.33 -18.65
C LEU A 51 -14.34 0.07 -19.49
N GLY A 52 -13.14 -0.41 -19.13
CA GLY A 52 -11.90 -0.08 -19.85
C GLY A 52 -11.61 -0.95 -21.06
N ASN A 53 -12.58 -1.68 -21.61
CA ASN A 53 -12.39 -2.57 -22.78
C ASN A 53 -11.21 -3.56 -22.65
N GLY A 54 -10.86 -3.96 -21.43
CA GLY A 54 -9.72 -4.85 -21.16
C GLY A 54 -8.35 -4.17 -21.15
N GLN A 55 -8.27 -2.85 -21.27
CA GLN A 55 -7.04 -2.08 -21.16
C GLN A 55 -6.43 -2.24 -19.76
N LEU A 56 -5.21 -2.79 -19.71
CA LEU A 56 -4.51 -3.13 -18.46
C LEU A 56 -3.66 -1.98 -17.90
N VAL A 57 -3.49 -0.91 -18.67
CA VAL A 57 -2.73 0.29 -18.28
C VAL A 57 -3.36 1.55 -18.88
N HIS A 58 -3.58 2.56 -18.04
CA HIS A 58 -3.90 3.92 -18.50
C HIS A 58 -2.64 4.77 -18.36
N GLU A 59 -2.28 5.54 -19.39
CA GLU A 59 -1.19 6.51 -19.33
C GLU A 59 -1.72 7.89 -19.65
N ILE A 60 -1.53 8.84 -18.74
CA ILE A 60 -1.98 10.23 -18.87
C ILE A 60 -0.91 11.11 -18.23
N GLN A 61 -0.39 12.09 -18.99
CA GLN A 61 0.54 13.11 -18.49
C GLN A 61 1.76 12.53 -17.71
N GLY A 62 2.40 11.49 -18.25
CA GLY A 62 3.56 10.86 -17.57
C GLY A 62 3.21 10.00 -16.35
N HIS A 63 1.92 9.79 -16.08
CA HIS A 63 1.44 8.88 -15.04
C HIS A 63 0.81 7.64 -15.65
N ARG A 64 1.14 6.48 -15.08
CA ARG A 64 0.54 5.19 -15.42
C ARG A 64 -0.29 4.63 -14.27
N LEU A 65 -1.49 4.15 -14.57
CA LEU A 65 -2.33 3.40 -13.64
C LEU A 65 -2.38 1.94 -14.06
N LEU A 66 -2.03 1.05 -13.15
CA LEU A 66 -2.15 -0.40 -13.30
C LEU A 66 -2.94 -0.98 -12.14
N SER A 67 -3.56 -2.14 -12.34
CA SER A 67 -4.25 -2.86 -11.26
C SER A 67 -3.90 -4.34 -11.28
N ALA A 68 -3.52 -4.87 -10.13
CA ALA A 68 -3.36 -6.30 -9.93
C ALA A 68 -4.62 -6.89 -9.27
N LEU A 69 -5.10 -8.02 -9.76
CA LEU A 69 -6.17 -8.80 -9.14
C LEU A 69 -5.56 -9.95 -8.34
N ARG A 70 -5.65 -9.85 -7.02
CA ARG A 70 -5.28 -10.92 -6.08
C ARG A 70 -6.51 -11.76 -5.78
N GLN A 71 -6.43 -13.06 -6.02
CA GLN A 71 -7.47 -14.03 -5.69
C GLN A 71 -6.90 -15.04 -4.68
N GLU A 72 -7.65 -15.36 -3.63
CA GLU A 72 -7.22 -16.26 -2.57
C GLU A 72 -8.39 -17.09 -2.05
N ARG A 73 -8.16 -18.39 -1.82
CA ARG A 73 -9.14 -19.26 -1.17
C ARG A 73 -9.17 -18.98 0.33
N MET A 74 -10.34 -18.64 0.82
CA MET A 74 -10.60 -18.41 2.23
C MET A 74 -10.84 -19.75 2.92
N LEU A 75 -9.76 -20.40 3.35
CA LEU A 75 -9.81 -21.61 4.18
C LEU A 75 -9.22 -21.29 5.57
N PRO A 76 -10.06 -20.86 6.54
CA PRO A 76 -9.58 -20.52 7.87
C PRO A 76 -8.91 -21.71 8.56
N ALA A 77 -7.79 -21.46 9.23
CA ALA A 77 -7.05 -22.49 9.95
C ALA A 77 -7.89 -23.16 11.07
N SER A 78 -8.88 -22.45 11.61
CA SER A 78 -9.83 -22.99 12.59
C SER A 78 -10.69 -24.11 12.01
N VAL A 79 -11.20 -23.95 10.79
CA VAL A 79 -12.04 -24.95 10.11
C VAL A 79 -11.23 -26.21 9.83
N VAL A 80 -10.00 -26.06 9.33
CA VAL A 80 -9.09 -27.19 9.11
C VAL A 80 -8.77 -27.90 10.42
N LYS A 81 -8.55 -27.14 11.50
CA LYS A 81 -8.23 -27.70 12.82
C LYS A 81 -9.39 -28.52 13.37
N GLU A 82 -10.62 -28.00 13.30
CA GLU A 82 -11.83 -28.66 13.79
C GLU A 82 -12.06 -29.99 13.08
N GLU A 83 -12.05 -30.01 11.75
CA GLU A 83 -12.20 -31.22 10.94
C GLU A 83 -11.07 -32.25 11.20
N VAL A 84 -9.82 -31.79 11.39
CA VAL A 84 -8.71 -32.67 11.76
C VAL A 84 -8.92 -33.27 13.14
N GLU A 85 -9.41 -32.49 14.10
CA GLU A 85 -9.68 -32.97 15.46
C GLU A 85 -10.83 -33.99 15.50
N GLU A 86 -11.87 -33.78 14.69
CA GLU A 86 -12.96 -34.74 14.49
C GLU A 86 -12.44 -36.08 13.91
N ARG A 87 -11.70 -36.04 12.80
CA ARG A 87 -11.14 -37.26 12.19
C ARG A 87 -10.14 -37.98 13.10
N VAL A 88 -9.36 -37.22 13.88
CA VAL A 88 -8.47 -37.80 14.88
C VAL A 88 -9.29 -38.51 15.96
N ALA A 89 -10.33 -37.88 16.51
CA ALA A 89 -11.18 -38.50 17.53
C ALA A 89 -11.86 -39.78 17.03
N ASP A 90 -12.31 -39.82 15.79
CA ASP A 90 -12.89 -41.01 15.16
C ASP A 90 -11.89 -42.17 15.06
N ILE A 91 -10.65 -41.89 14.62
CA ILE A 91 -9.60 -42.90 14.53
C ILE A 91 -9.24 -43.42 15.92
N GLU A 92 -9.08 -42.54 16.91
CA GLU A 92 -8.73 -42.94 18.27
C GLU A 92 -9.83 -43.81 18.91
N THR A 93 -11.09 -43.46 18.67
CA THR A 93 -12.25 -44.24 19.15
C THR A 93 -12.32 -45.62 18.49
N ARG A 94 -12.09 -45.70 17.18
CA ARG A 94 -12.16 -46.94 16.41
C ARG A 94 -10.99 -47.89 16.68
N GLU A 95 -9.78 -47.36 16.85
CA GLU A 95 -8.55 -48.15 16.96
C GLU A 95 -8.06 -48.32 18.41
N GLY A 96 -8.66 -47.60 19.37
CA GLY A 96 -8.28 -47.69 20.79
C GLY A 96 -6.87 -47.20 21.10
N ARG A 97 -6.28 -46.36 20.23
CA ARG A 97 -4.93 -45.82 20.35
C ARG A 97 -4.91 -44.33 20.05
N LYS A 98 -3.85 -43.64 20.46
CA LYS A 98 -3.63 -42.23 20.07
C LYS A 98 -3.09 -42.11 18.65
N VAL A 99 -3.53 -41.08 17.95
CA VAL A 99 -3.00 -40.73 16.61
C VAL A 99 -1.64 -40.06 16.77
N THR A 100 -0.66 -40.52 16.00
CA THR A 100 0.70 -39.97 16.05
C THR A 100 0.77 -38.59 15.38
N ARG A 101 1.82 -37.82 15.69
CA ARG A 101 2.05 -36.50 15.06
C ARG A 101 2.16 -36.59 13.53
N LYS A 102 2.75 -37.67 13.00
CA LYS A 102 2.89 -37.90 11.56
C LYS A 102 1.54 -38.16 10.89
N GLU A 103 0.71 -38.99 11.51
CA GLU A 103 -0.65 -39.24 11.02
C GLU A 103 -1.52 -37.99 11.08
N LYS A 104 -1.47 -37.23 12.18
CA LYS A 104 -2.22 -35.97 12.29
C LYS A 104 -1.81 -34.95 11.22
N ALA A 105 -0.53 -34.91 10.83
CA ALA A 105 -0.06 -34.06 9.74
C ALA A 105 -0.62 -34.51 8.38
N ALA A 106 -0.64 -35.82 8.10
CA ALA A 106 -1.23 -36.37 6.88
C ALA A 106 -2.76 -36.14 6.82
N ILE A 107 -3.46 -36.31 7.94
CA ILE A 107 -4.90 -35.99 8.04
C ILE A 107 -5.13 -34.51 7.73
N LYS A 108 -4.29 -33.62 8.27
CA LYS A 108 -4.38 -32.18 7.99
C LYS A 108 -4.20 -31.86 6.51
N GLU A 109 -3.25 -32.48 5.84
CA GLU A 109 -3.02 -32.31 4.41
C GLU A 109 -4.23 -32.77 3.60
N GLN A 110 -4.74 -33.98 3.90
CA GLN A 110 -5.94 -34.52 3.26
C GLN A 110 -7.18 -33.62 3.47
N VAL A 111 -7.42 -33.19 4.70
CA VAL A 111 -8.51 -32.25 5.03
C VAL A 111 -8.36 -30.95 4.23
N THR A 112 -7.14 -30.45 4.10
CA THR A 112 -6.87 -29.21 3.35
C THR A 112 -7.19 -29.40 1.88
N GLU A 113 -6.75 -30.50 1.26
CA GLU A 113 -7.04 -30.83 -0.14
C GLU A 113 -8.55 -31.02 -0.40
N GLU A 114 -9.28 -31.63 0.53
CA GLU A 114 -10.72 -31.85 0.41
C GLU A 114 -11.54 -30.56 0.56
N LEU A 115 -11.14 -29.68 1.48
CA LEU A 115 -11.86 -28.44 1.77
C LEU A 115 -11.50 -27.32 0.80
N MET A 116 -10.30 -27.33 0.21
CA MET A 116 -9.83 -26.23 -0.63
C MET A 116 -10.72 -25.96 -1.85
N PRO A 117 -11.16 -26.95 -2.67
CA PRO A 117 -12.07 -26.69 -3.78
C PRO A 117 -13.39 -26.04 -3.35
N ARG A 118 -13.84 -26.31 -2.12
CA ARG A 118 -15.08 -25.79 -1.53
C ARG A 118 -14.92 -24.40 -0.90
N ALA A 119 -13.69 -23.99 -0.62
CA ALA A 119 -13.41 -22.69 -0.02
C ALA A 119 -13.81 -21.54 -0.96
N PHE A 120 -14.48 -20.53 -0.40
CA PHE A 120 -14.83 -19.33 -1.15
C PHE A 120 -13.57 -18.58 -1.60
N VAL A 121 -13.62 -18.00 -2.80
CA VAL A 121 -12.54 -17.16 -3.32
C VAL A 121 -12.81 -15.71 -2.95
N ARG A 122 -11.84 -15.09 -2.26
CA ARG A 122 -11.81 -13.65 -2.06
C ARG A 122 -10.94 -13.01 -3.13
N SER A 123 -11.54 -12.08 -3.86
CA SER A 123 -10.83 -11.25 -4.84
C SER A 123 -10.57 -9.86 -4.27
N GLN A 124 -9.38 -9.34 -4.47
CA GLN A 124 -8.98 -7.99 -4.08
C GLN A 124 -8.21 -7.34 -5.23
N LYS A 125 -8.65 -6.16 -5.64
CA LYS A 125 -7.90 -5.30 -6.56
C LYS A 125 -6.88 -4.49 -5.77
N ILE A 126 -5.65 -4.39 -6.29
CA ILE A 126 -4.57 -3.56 -5.74
C ILE A 126 -4.09 -2.67 -6.87
N ASP A 127 -4.26 -1.36 -6.69
CA ASP A 127 -3.92 -0.37 -7.70
C ASP A 127 -2.48 0.12 -7.50
N LEU A 128 -1.80 0.39 -8.61
CA LEU A 128 -0.43 0.84 -8.68
C LEU A 128 -0.39 2.08 -9.57
N TRP A 129 0.13 3.16 -9.01
CA TRP A 129 0.44 4.40 -9.71
C TRP A 129 1.94 4.42 -10.01
N TRP A 130 2.31 4.71 -11.25
CA TRP A 130 3.69 4.84 -11.69
C TRP A 130 3.90 6.21 -12.33
N ASP A 131 4.70 7.04 -11.68
CA ASP A 131 5.19 8.31 -12.20
C ASP A 131 6.47 8.06 -13.01
N THR A 132 6.37 8.13 -14.34
CA THR A 132 7.48 7.81 -15.24
C THR A 132 8.52 8.92 -15.30
N GLU A 133 8.14 10.16 -15.06
CA GLU A 133 9.04 11.32 -15.05
C GLU A 133 9.87 11.33 -13.78
N ARG A 134 9.24 11.09 -12.62
CA ARG A 134 9.95 11.05 -11.32
C ARG A 134 10.51 9.69 -10.98
N GLN A 135 10.30 8.65 -11.80
CA GLN A 135 10.79 7.29 -11.53
C GLN A 135 10.31 6.76 -10.17
N LEU A 136 9.00 6.89 -9.92
CA LEU A 136 8.36 6.47 -8.69
C LEU A 136 7.22 5.49 -8.97
N ILE A 137 7.07 4.52 -8.08
CA ILE A 137 5.90 3.67 -8.00
C ILE A 137 5.26 3.84 -6.63
N GLY A 138 3.96 4.14 -6.62
CA GLY A 138 3.11 4.12 -5.44
C GLY A 138 2.10 2.98 -5.50
N VAL A 139 2.07 2.11 -4.49
CA VAL A 139 1.11 1.00 -4.42
C VAL A 139 0.03 1.27 -3.37
N ASN A 140 -1.25 1.18 -3.78
CA ASN A 140 -2.41 1.34 -2.91
C ASN A 140 -2.66 0.10 -2.05
N ALA A 141 -1.77 -0.16 -1.09
CA ALA A 141 -1.81 -1.36 -0.27
C ALA A 141 -1.79 -1.07 1.24
N GLY A 142 -2.47 -1.92 2.00
CA GLY A 142 -2.50 -1.83 3.47
C GLY A 142 -1.19 -2.26 4.15
N SER A 143 -0.34 -3.04 3.48
CA SER A 143 0.89 -3.59 4.05
C SER A 143 1.99 -3.68 2.99
N ARG A 144 3.24 -3.74 3.46
CA ARG A 144 4.41 -3.90 2.59
C ARG A 144 4.40 -5.22 1.82
N ALA A 145 4.09 -6.32 2.48
CA ALA A 145 3.97 -7.63 1.81
C ALA A 145 3.03 -7.59 0.59
N ARG A 146 1.88 -6.89 0.69
CA ARG A 146 0.96 -6.74 -0.44
C ARG A 146 1.51 -5.86 -1.56
N ALA A 147 2.32 -4.85 -1.23
CA ALA A 147 2.96 -4.03 -2.24
C ALA A 147 4.07 -4.79 -2.96
N GLU A 148 4.90 -5.52 -2.21
CA GLU A 148 5.94 -6.39 -2.79
C GLU A 148 5.34 -7.44 -3.73
N ASP A 149 4.21 -8.07 -3.36
CA ASP A 149 3.51 -9.00 -4.27
C ASP A 149 3.20 -8.39 -5.65
N VAL A 150 2.80 -7.11 -5.70
CA VAL A 150 2.49 -6.41 -6.95
C VAL A 150 3.76 -6.01 -7.69
N LEU A 151 4.81 -5.60 -6.97
CA LEU A 151 6.12 -5.30 -7.56
C LEU A 151 6.81 -6.55 -8.11
N ASP A 152 6.61 -7.70 -7.47
CA ASP A 152 7.09 -8.99 -7.94
C ASP A 152 6.39 -9.37 -9.25
N LEU A 153 5.06 -9.22 -9.31
CA LEU A 153 4.32 -9.38 -10.57
C LEU A 153 4.85 -8.44 -11.66
N LEU A 154 5.11 -7.16 -11.34
CA LEU A 154 5.67 -6.20 -12.29
C LEU A 154 7.08 -6.57 -12.72
N ARG A 155 7.90 -7.10 -11.82
CA ARG A 155 9.24 -7.58 -12.13
C ARG A 155 9.22 -8.80 -13.05
N GLU A 156 8.32 -9.75 -12.82
CA GLU A 156 8.10 -10.89 -13.70
C GLU A 156 7.65 -10.41 -15.09
N THR A 157 6.70 -9.47 -15.12
CA THR A 157 6.13 -8.92 -16.36
C THR A 157 7.16 -8.20 -17.21
N LEU A 158 8.04 -7.42 -16.58
CA LEU A 158 9.08 -6.65 -17.29
C LEU A 158 10.38 -7.43 -17.48
N GLY A 159 10.49 -8.63 -16.90
CA GLY A 159 11.74 -9.42 -16.78
C GLY A 159 12.75 -8.84 -15.79
N SER A 160 12.80 -7.53 -15.61
CA SER A 160 13.62 -6.85 -14.60
C SER A 160 12.94 -5.57 -14.11
N LEU A 161 13.00 -5.35 -12.80
CA LEU A 161 12.53 -4.14 -12.13
C LEU A 161 13.44 -3.86 -10.94
N LYS A 162 14.25 -2.81 -11.05
CA LYS A 162 15.11 -2.33 -9.98
C LYS A 162 14.37 -1.27 -9.17
N ALA A 163 13.63 -1.73 -8.16
CA ALA A 163 12.88 -0.88 -7.25
C ALA A 163 13.38 -1.07 -5.82
N THR A 164 13.52 0.02 -5.07
CA THR A 164 13.72 -0.02 -3.61
C THR A 164 12.64 0.80 -2.94
N PRO A 165 12.27 0.47 -1.69
CA PRO A 165 11.46 1.39 -0.89
C PRO A 165 12.10 2.78 -0.87
N MET A 166 11.26 3.82 -0.91
CA MET A 166 11.72 5.19 -0.74
C MET A 166 12.38 5.36 0.63
N SER A 167 13.40 6.23 0.70
CA SER A 167 14.12 6.52 1.93
C SER A 167 14.48 8.00 2.01
N SER A 168 14.30 8.61 3.18
CA SER A 168 14.60 10.01 3.43
C SER A 168 15.91 10.22 4.18
N GLN A 169 16.54 11.39 4.03
CA GLN A 169 17.75 11.74 4.77
C GLN A 169 17.50 11.79 6.29
N THR A 170 16.37 12.36 6.70
CA THR A 170 15.90 12.31 8.08
C THR A 170 14.94 11.14 8.25
N LEU A 171 15.25 10.24 9.18
CA LEU A 171 14.38 9.11 9.50
C LEU A 171 12.99 9.60 9.94
N PRO A 172 11.88 9.04 9.42
CA PRO A 172 10.53 9.51 9.74
C PRO A 172 10.22 9.47 11.23
N ILE A 173 10.65 8.41 11.94
CA ILE A 173 10.50 8.31 13.39
C ILE A 173 11.17 9.47 14.13
N ARG A 174 12.32 9.95 13.65
CA ARG A 174 13.01 11.11 14.24
C ARG A 174 12.23 12.37 13.93
N ALA A 175 11.90 12.61 12.66
CA ALA A 175 11.19 13.80 12.24
C ALA A 175 9.83 13.95 12.96
N MET A 176 9.02 12.89 12.99
CA MET A 176 7.73 12.87 13.70
C MET A 176 7.87 13.14 15.19
N THR A 177 8.90 12.57 15.84
CA THR A 177 9.17 12.83 17.26
C THR A 177 9.54 14.30 17.49
N THR A 178 10.38 14.88 16.62
CA THR A 178 10.74 16.30 16.71
C THR A 178 9.52 17.20 16.48
N TRP A 179 8.73 16.97 15.43
CA TRP A 179 7.54 17.78 15.15
C TRP A 179 6.50 17.72 16.27
N LEU A 180 6.37 16.56 16.92
CA LEU A 180 5.46 16.40 18.06
C LEU A 180 5.98 17.13 19.32
N GLY A 181 7.29 17.12 19.56
CA GLY A 181 7.91 17.75 20.73
C GLY A 181 8.18 19.25 20.60
N ASP A 182 8.40 19.75 19.37
CA ASP A 182 8.74 21.15 19.11
C ASP A 182 7.87 21.73 17.98
N PRO A 183 6.83 22.53 18.33
CA PRO A 183 6.01 23.22 17.35
C PRO A 183 6.80 24.13 16.40
N ALA A 184 7.93 24.71 16.84
CA ALA A 184 8.73 25.61 16.02
C ALA A 184 9.54 24.86 14.95
N SER A 185 9.72 23.54 15.09
CA SER A 185 10.44 22.72 14.12
C SER A 185 9.55 22.23 12.96
N ARG A 186 8.24 22.51 13.01
CA ARG A 186 7.28 22.04 12.00
C ARG A 186 7.44 22.83 10.70
N PRO A 187 7.43 22.16 9.53
CA PRO A 187 7.22 22.84 8.26
C PRO A 187 5.95 23.71 8.28
N ALA A 188 5.96 24.85 7.61
CA ALA A 188 4.90 25.86 7.73
C ALA A 188 3.50 25.35 7.34
N ASP A 189 3.45 24.44 6.37
CA ASP A 189 2.24 23.83 5.81
C ASP A 189 1.90 22.46 6.44
N LEU A 190 2.72 21.97 7.38
CA LEU A 190 2.46 20.75 8.13
C LEU A 190 1.51 21.05 9.29
N LYS A 191 0.39 20.33 9.35
CA LYS A 191 -0.49 20.30 10.54
C LYS A 191 -0.50 18.91 11.17
N LEU A 192 -0.62 18.88 12.50
CA LEU A 192 -0.87 17.64 13.22
C LEU A 192 -2.34 17.25 13.10
N GLY A 193 -2.60 15.94 12.98
CA GLY A 193 -3.92 15.35 13.12
C GLY A 193 -4.22 15.01 14.57
N ASP A 194 -4.86 13.86 14.80
CA ASP A 194 -5.39 13.47 16.11
C ASP A 194 -4.99 12.03 16.52
N THR A 195 -4.10 11.41 15.76
CA THR A 195 -3.73 10.00 15.91
C THR A 195 -2.22 9.85 16.03
N VAL A 196 -1.77 9.06 16.99
CA VAL A 196 -0.35 8.82 17.25
C VAL A 196 -0.10 7.40 17.76
N GLU A 197 1.05 6.83 17.39
CA GLU A 197 1.61 5.64 18.03
C GLU A 197 3.03 5.97 18.50
N LEU A 198 3.28 5.81 19.80
CA LEU A 198 4.57 6.05 20.43
C LEU A 198 5.20 4.72 20.88
N LYS A 199 6.46 4.48 20.53
CA LYS A 199 7.23 3.29 20.94
C LYS A 199 8.32 3.68 21.93
N ALA A 200 8.56 2.85 22.94
CA ALA A 200 9.71 3.00 23.84
C ALA A 200 11.01 2.61 23.12
N LYS A 201 12.13 3.20 23.53
CA LYS A 201 13.45 2.83 23.00
C LYS A 201 13.94 1.55 23.67
N GLY A 202 13.98 0.44 22.93
CA GLY A 202 14.57 -0.83 23.38
C GLY A 202 13.65 -1.76 24.17
N ASP A 203 12.36 -1.44 24.28
CA ASP A 203 11.32 -2.28 24.88
C ASP A 203 10.07 -2.30 23.96
N ASP A 204 9.19 -3.29 24.13
CA ASP A 204 7.97 -3.48 23.34
C ASP A 204 6.80 -2.58 23.81
N GLY A 205 7.06 -1.63 24.72
CA GLY A 205 6.05 -0.71 25.24
C GLY A 205 5.50 0.23 24.16
N VAL A 206 4.21 0.09 23.84
CA VAL A 206 3.51 0.92 22.84
C VAL A 206 2.36 1.71 23.48
N VAL A 207 2.29 3.01 23.17
CA VAL A 207 1.13 3.87 23.49
C VAL A 207 0.44 4.27 22.19
N ARG A 208 -0.88 4.18 22.15
CA ARG A 208 -1.70 4.58 20.99
C ARG A 208 -2.74 5.60 21.41
N GLY A 209 -2.73 6.75 20.75
CA GLY A 209 -3.72 7.81 20.90
C GLY A 209 -4.54 7.97 19.62
N ARG A 210 -5.83 8.25 19.77
CA ARG A 210 -6.75 8.58 18.67
C ARG A 210 -7.75 9.61 19.19
N GLN A 211 -8.10 10.60 18.36
CA GLN A 211 -8.93 11.74 18.75
C GLN A 211 -8.37 12.48 19.98
N VAL A 212 -7.05 12.61 20.02
CA VAL A 212 -6.32 13.30 21.09
C VAL A 212 -5.76 14.62 20.59
N ASP A 213 -5.63 15.57 21.50
CA ASP A 213 -4.85 16.78 21.25
C ASP A 213 -3.35 16.43 21.29
N LEU A 214 -2.71 16.47 20.12
CA LEU A 214 -1.32 16.12 19.96
C LEU A 214 -0.36 17.20 20.48
N ASP A 215 -0.85 18.40 20.77
CA ASP A 215 -0.09 19.49 21.39
C ASP A 215 -0.22 19.53 22.93
N SER A 216 -0.89 18.54 23.53
CA SER A 216 -1.13 18.50 24.98
C SER A 216 0.11 18.19 25.83
N ASP A 217 0.10 18.66 27.08
CA ASP A 217 1.14 18.36 28.09
C ASP A 217 1.32 16.85 28.31
N GLU A 218 0.24 16.06 28.17
CA GLU A 218 0.30 14.59 28.25
C GLU A 218 1.20 14.00 27.16
N MET A 219 1.10 14.52 25.92
CA MET A 219 1.98 14.08 24.84
C MET A 219 3.43 14.45 25.11
N GLN A 220 3.68 15.64 25.67
CA GLN A 220 5.03 16.07 26.02
C GLN A 220 5.65 15.16 27.09
N GLN A 221 4.90 14.81 28.15
CA GLN A 221 5.37 13.86 29.18
C GLN A 221 5.70 12.48 28.61
N LEU A 222 4.90 11.99 27.66
CA LEU A 222 5.17 10.72 26.99
C LEU A 222 6.48 10.77 26.19
N LEU A 223 6.76 11.88 25.49
CA LEU A 223 8.02 12.07 24.77
C LEU A 223 9.22 12.20 25.72
N GLU A 224 9.08 12.95 26.82
CA GLU A 224 10.11 13.10 27.86
C GLU A 224 10.52 11.77 28.48
N SER A 225 9.60 10.79 28.54
CA SER A 225 9.90 9.41 28.97
C SER A 225 10.78 8.62 27.99
N GLY A 226 11.23 9.24 26.88
CA GLY A 226 12.09 8.65 25.86
C GLY A 226 11.34 7.87 24.78
N ARG A 227 10.02 8.07 24.66
CA ARG A 227 9.21 7.47 23.59
C ARG A 227 9.37 8.24 22.29
N GLN A 228 9.24 7.53 21.18
CA GLN A 228 9.36 8.09 19.83
C GLN A 228 8.11 7.81 19.02
N ALA A 229 7.69 8.78 18.21
CA ALA A 229 6.52 8.67 17.35
C ALA A 229 6.80 7.76 16.17
N SER A 230 6.25 6.54 16.19
CA SER A 230 6.33 5.58 15.08
C SER A 230 5.20 5.72 14.08
N LYS A 231 4.08 6.35 14.47
CA LYS A 231 3.01 6.76 13.58
C LYS A 231 2.47 8.11 14.02
N LEU A 232 2.19 8.99 13.07
CA LEU A 232 1.65 10.32 13.35
C LEU A 232 0.67 10.72 12.25
N ALA A 233 -0.55 11.11 12.63
CA ALA A 233 -1.48 11.77 11.72
C ALA A 233 -0.99 13.17 11.41
N LEU A 234 -0.90 13.48 10.12
CA LEU A 234 -0.38 14.72 9.56
C LEU A 234 -1.28 15.17 8.42
N SER A 235 -1.23 16.46 8.10
CA SER A 235 -1.73 16.96 6.82
C SER A 235 -0.81 18.00 6.22
N ILE A 236 -0.77 18.02 4.89
CA ILE A 236 -0.35 19.18 4.11
C ILE A 236 -1.58 20.07 3.98
N GLU A 237 -1.50 21.28 4.50
CA GLU A 237 -2.64 22.20 4.62
C GLU A 237 -3.40 22.36 3.29
N GLY A 238 -4.70 22.03 3.30
CA GLY A 238 -5.59 22.11 2.14
C GLY A 238 -5.40 21.03 1.06
N GLN A 239 -4.39 20.16 1.16
CA GLN A 239 -4.02 19.24 0.08
C GLN A 239 -4.26 17.76 0.40
N LEU A 240 -3.63 17.24 1.45
CA LEU A 240 -3.65 15.81 1.75
C LEU A 240 -3.48 15.56 3.25
N SER A 241 -4.37 14.76 3.83
CA SER A 241 -4.25 14.24 5.19
C SER A 241 -3.92 12.74 5.17
N PHE A 242 -3.04 12.31 6.08
CA PHE A 242 -2.53 10.93 6.12
C PHE A 242 -1.96 10.58 7.50
N VAL A 243 -1.72 9.30 7.74
CA VAL A 243 -0.92 8.82 8.86
C VAL A 243 0.43 8.38 8.33
N LEU A 244 1.48 9.12 8.68
CA LEU A 244 2.85 8.78 8.35
C LEU A 244 3.33 7.67 9.29
N HIS A 245 3.96 6.65 8.74
CA HIS A 245 4.61 5.58 9.50
C HIS A 245 6.13 5.74 9.50
N ASP A 246 6.79 5.08 10.46
CA ASP A 246 8.25 5.02 10.59
C ASP A 246 8.97 4.44 9.34
N ASP A 247 8.27 3.64 8.54
CA ASP A 247 8.72 3.04 7.28
C ASP A 247 8.34 3.85 6.02
N LEU A 248 7.95 5.11 6.16
CA LEU A 248 7.46 6.00 5.09
C LEU A 248 6.14 5.57 4.42
N ALA A 249 5.45 4.55 4.93
CA ALA A 249 4.11 4.26 4.43
C ALA A 249 3.14 5.39 4.80
N LEU A 250 2.36 5.86 3.81
CA LEU A 250 1.28 6.81 4.03
C LEU A 250 -0.02 6.03 4.12
N LYS A 251 -0.70 6.08 5.27
CA LYS A 251 -1.96 5.37 5.51
C LYS A 251 -3.11 6.34 5.66
N SER A 252 -4.33 5.84 5.41
CA SER A 252 -5.56 6.61 5.60
C SER A 252 -5.58 7.93 4.84
N LEU A 253 -5.08 7.91 3.60
CA LEU A 253 -5.07 9.07 2.71
C LEU A 253 -6.46 9.68 2.55
N ARG A 254 -6.53 11.00 2.69
CA ARG A 254 -7.70 11.82 2.37
C ARG A 254 -7.23 13.05 1.61
N PHE A 255 -7.67 13.17 0.37
CA PHE A 255 -7.38 14.31 -0.48
C PHE A 255 -8.26 15.50 -0.05
N GLY A 256 -7.76 16.71 -0.27
CA GLY A 256 -8.44 17.95 0.09
C GLY A 256 -9.77 18.10 -0.65
N ASP A 257 -10.74 18.70 0.02
CA ASP A 257 -12.12 18.79 -0.47
C ASP A 257 -12.21 19.51 -1.82
N ALA A 258 -11.40 20.57 -2.03
CA ALA A 258 -11.36 21.29 -3.31
C ALA A 258 -10.96 20.40 -4.49
N LEU A 259 -10.03 19.47 -4.31
CA LEU A 259 -9.61 18.54 -5.36
C LEU A 259 -10.70 17.50 -5.66
N ILE A 260 -11.41 17.04 -4.62
CA ILE A 260 -12.54 16.13 -4.78
C ILE A 260 -13.70 16.83 -5.48
N GLU A 261 -13.99 18.07 -5.10
CA GLU A 261 -15.00 18.91 -5.77
C GLU A 261 -14.64 19.15 -7.24
N GLU A 262 -13.37 19.44 -7.56
CA GLU A 262 -12.92 19.57 -8.95
C GLU A 262 -13.18 18.29 -9.76
N ALA A 263 -12.87 17.13 -9.19
CA ALA A 263 -13.13 15.84 -9.84
C ALA A 263 -14.63 15.57 -10.03
N ASP A 264 -15.45 15.91 -9.04
CA ASP A 264 -16.91 15.69 -9.08
C ASP A 264 -17.64 16.65 -10.04
N HIS A 265 -17.08 17.83 -10.32
CA HIS A 265 -17.65 18.82 -11.25
C HIS A 265 -17.06 18.75 -12.67
N ALA A 266 -16.14 17.82 -12.93
CA ALA A 266 -15.61 17.64 -14.27
C ALA A 266 -16.72 17.16 -15.23
N ASP A 267 -16.78 17.76 -16.42
CA ASP A 267 -17.71 17.33 -17.47
C ASP A 267 -17.15 16.09 -18.17
N ASP A 268 -17.52 14.92 -17.64
CA ASP A 268 -17.13 13.60 -18.15
C ASP A 268 -18.15 13.00 -19.11
N GLY A 269 -19.23 13.74 -19.44
CA GLY A 269 -20.27 13.30 -20.36
C GLY A 269 -20.99 12.01 -19.96
N ASP A 270 -21.04 11.69 -18.65
CA ASP A 270 -21.50 10.41 -18.09
C ASP A 270 -20.68 9.18 -18.54
N ASP A 271 -19.49 9.38 -19.14
CA ASP A 271 -18.58 8.30 -19.49
C ASP A 271 -17.74 7.89 -18.29
N ALA A 272 -18.01 6.69 -17.77
CA ALA A 272 -17.32 6.14 -16.62
C ALA A 272 -15.81 5.91 -16.85
N LEU A 273 -15.36 5.76 -18.10
CA LEU A 273 -13.94 5.70 -18.41
C LEU A 273 -13.31 7.09 -18.29
N ALA A 274 -13.93 8.10 -18.90
CA ALA A 274 -13.49 9.49 -18.79
C ALA A 274 -13.44 9.93 -17.32
N ARG A 275 -14.46 9.58 -16.52
CA ARG A 275 -14.48 9.85 -15.07
C ARG A 275 -13.29 9.24 -14.34
N LEU A 276 -12.94 7.99 -14.66
CA LEU A 276 -11.79 7.33 -14.05
C LEU A 276 -10.47 8.01 -14.44
N GLU A 277 -10.35 8.43 -15.69
CA GLU A 277 -9.17 9.13 -16.20
C GLU A 277 -9.00 10.51 -15.56
N THR A 278 -10.10 11.25 -15.38
CA THR A 278 -10.15 12.51 -14.62
C THR A 278 -9.76 12.31 -13.15
N ASP A 279 -10.42 11.38 -12.45
CA ASP A 279 -10.06 11.04 -11.08
C ASP A 279 -8.57 10.67 -10.96
N PHE A 280 -8.07 9.89 -11.92
CA PHE A 280 -6.70 9.41 -11.92
C PHE A 280 -5.69 10.54 -12.09
N VAL A 281 -5.88 11.45 -13.05
CA VAL A 281 -4.91 12.52 -13.30
C VAL A 281 -4.84 13.50 -12.13
N LEU A 282 -5.99 13.88 -11.56
CA LEU A 282 -6.07 14.75 -10.37
C LEU A 282 -5.40 14.09 -9.15
N MET A 283 -5.72 12.83 -8.90
CA MET A 283 -5.08 12.05 -7.84
C MET A 283 -3.58 11.91 -8.06
N ALA A 284 -3.13 11.57 -9.27
CA ALA A 284 -1.72 11.37 -9.59
C ALA A 284 -0.89 12.64 -9.41
N GLY A 285 -1.42 13.79 -9.85
CA GLY A 285 -0.79 15.10 -9.61
C GLY A 285 -0.68 15.42 -8.13
N SER A 286 -1.78 15.27 -7.37
CA SER A 286 -1.78 15.49 -5.93
C SER A 286 -0.81 14.55 -5.18
N LEU A 287 -0.72 13.27 -5.59
CA LEU A 287 0.23 12.32 -5.03
C LEU A 287 1.68 12.71 -5.35
N ARG A 288 1.98 13.11 -6.58
CA ARG A 288 3.30 13.59 -7.00
C ARG A 288 3.76 14.75 -6.12
N ASP A 289 2.92 15.76 -5.97
CA ASP A 289 3.25 16.97 -5.21
C ASP A 289 3.37 16.68 -3.71
N SER A 290 2.43 15.89 -3.17
CA SER A 290 2.46 15.49 -1.75
C SER A 290 3.71 14.66 -1.42
N VAL A 291 4.10 13.72 -2.28
CA VAL A 291 5.32 12.92 -2.08
C VAL A 291 6.55 13.82 -2.12
N ALA A 292 6.65 14.75 -3.08
CA ALA A 292 7.76 15.70 -3.14
C ALA A 292 7.84 16.52 -1.84
N ARG A 293 6.72 17.05 -1.38
CA ARG A 293 6.64 17.89 -0.18
C ARG A 293 6.98 17.13 1.11
N ILE A 294 6.49 15.90 1.26
CA ILE A 294 6.84 15.04 2.41
C ILE A 294 8.34 14.75 2.42
N MET A 295 8.95 14.52 1.25
CA MET A 295 10.38 14.30 1.18
C MET A 295 11.17 15.56 1.54
N GLU A 296 10.72 16.75 1.16
CA GLU A 296 11.31 18.03 1.62
C GLU A 296 11.29 18.15 3.13
N TRP A 297 10.15 17.88 3.77
CA TRP A 297 10.03 17.89 5.23
C TRP A 297 11.04 16.95 5.91
N LEU A 298 11.37 15.84 5.24
CA LEU A 298 12.28 14.82 5.73
C LEU A 298 13.73 15.00 5.26
N GLY A 299 14.08 16.18 4.71
CA GLY A 299 15.45 16.51 4.30
C GLY A 299 15.86 15.94 2.94
N GLY A 300 14.92 15.52 2.11
CA GLY A 300 15.13 15.01 0.76
C GLY A 300 15.23 13.48 0.67
N ASP A 301 15.18 12.98 -0.56
CA ASP A 301 15.39 11.55 -0.87
C ASP A 301 16.88 11.20 -0.79
N SER A 302 17.19 10.07 -0.14
CA SER A 302 18.56 9.55 -0.02
C SER A 302 19.14 9.10 -1.36
N TYR A 303 18.28 8.82 -2.35
CA TYR A 303 18.66 8.36 -3.69
C TYR A 303 18.40 9.40 -4.78
N ALA A 304 17.96 10.63 -4.44
CA ALA A 304 17.86 11.68 -5.45
C ALA A 304 19.26 12.01 -5.98
N PRO A 305 19.45 12.14 -7.31
CA PRO A 305 20.69 12.68 -7.84
C PRO A 305 20.90 14.10 -7.24
N PRO A 306 22.15 14.52 -6.97
CA PRO A 306 22.45 15.77 -6.25
C PRO A 306 21.88 17.07 -6.86
N GLU A 307 21.29 17.04 -8.05
CA GLU A 307 20.89 18.22 -8.83
C GLU A 307 19.38 18.40 -9.01
N ALA A 308 18.53 17.45 -8.61
CA ALA A 308 17.08 17.53 -8.87
C ALA A 308 16.30 18.50 -7.96
N PHE A 309 16.97 19.21 -7.04
CA PHE A 309 16.33 20.12 -6.07
C PHE A 309 16.57 21.61 -6.35
N LYS A 310 17.13 21.96 -7.52
CA LYS A 310 17.33 23.35 -7.94
C LYS A 310 16.69 23.59 -9.31
N MET A 311 15.38 23.81 -9.31
CA MET A 311 14.50 24.39 -10.34
C MET A 311 13.14 23.74 -10.02
N GLU A 312 12.13 24.42 -9.48
CA GLU A 312 11.58 25.72 -9.86
C GLU A 312 11.00 26.40 -8.61
N LEU A 313 11.57 27.55 -8.25
CA LEU A 313 10.94 28.62 -7.46
C LEU A 313 11.90 29.81 -7.60
N THR A 314 11.97 30.33 -8.81
CA THR A 314 12.54 31.65 -9.09
C THR A 314 11.66 32.33 -10.12
N ASP A 315 11.00 33.36 -9.61
CA ASP A 315 10.16 34.42 -10.19
C ASP A 315 8.81 34.06 -10.83
#